data_AF-A0A8S4S9K3-F1
#
_entry.id   AF-A0A8S4S9K3-F1
#
_cell.length_a   1.000
_cell.length_b   1.000
_cell.length_c   1.000
_cell.angle_alpha   90.00
_cell.angle_beta   90.00
_cell.angle_gamma   90.00
#
_symmetry.space_group_name_H-M   'P 1'
#
loop_
_entity.id
_entity.type
_entity.pdbx_description
1 polymer ?
#
loop_
_entity_poly.entity_id
_entity_poly.type
_entity_poly.pdbx_seq_one_letter_code
_entity_poly.pdbx_strand_id
1 'polypeptide(L)'
;MEVSGMNSDLRAVQIQTTASAIAQFCMICLDTDCKLYPLSKYNLGEAYENLTGKSLQCIVNFLPEFCIECTQRLKSCSKFRDKSLRTYHLLSQLVEKNEP
;
A
#
# COMPACT_ATOMS: atom_id res chain seq x y z
N MET A 1 14.62 -68.45 6.55
CA MET A 1 15.56 -67.63 5.78
C MET A 1 14.72 -66.57 5.09
N GLU A 2 14.76 -65.37 5.66
CA GLU A 2 13.92 -64.23 5.30
C GLU A 2 14.28 -63.72 3.91
N VAL A 3 13.28 -63.41 3.07
CA VAL A 3 13.46 -62.38 2.05
C VAL A 3 12.23 -61.48 2.06
N SER A 4 12.46 -60.34 2.68
CA SER A 4 11.58 -59.23 2.96
C SER A 4 11.19 -58.45 1.70
N GLY A 5 10.01 -57.82 1.76
CA GLY A 5 9.87 -56.41 1.38
C GLY A 5 9.34 -56.10 -0.01
N MET A 6 8.04 -55.78 -0.08
CA MET A 6 7.47 -54.88 -1.09
C MET A 6 8.27 -53.58 -1.17
N ASN A 7 8.51 -53.09 -2.39
CA ASN A 7 8.77 -51.67 -2.62
C ASN A 7 7.90 -51.18 -3.78
N SER A 8 6.93 -50.35 -3.40
CA SER A 8 6.05 -49.57 -4.25
C SER A 8 6.79 -48.32 -4.75
N ASP A 9 7.00 -48.22 -6.06
CA ASP A 9 7.50 -47.01 -6.72
C ASP A 9 6.42 -45.92 -6.75
N LEU A 10 6.23 -45.23 -5.61
CA LEU A 10 5.66 -43.89 -5.62
C LEU A 10 6.79 -42.91 -5.90
N ARG A 11 6.92 -42.49 -7.16
CA ARG A 11 7.64 -41.26 -7.49
C ARG A 11 6.90 -40.10 -6.84
N ALA A 12 7.44 -39.60 -5.73
CA ALA A 12 7.02 -38.35 -5.14
C ALA A 12 7.20 -37.23 -6.19
N VAL A 13 6.09 -36.78 -6.77
CA VAL A 13 6.07 -35.52 -7.52
C VAL A 13 6.26 -34.43 -6.48
N GLN A 14 7.48 -33.90 -6.42
CA GLN A 14 7.79 -32.74 -5.60
C GLN A 14 7.01 -31.55 -6.19
N ILE A 15 5.80 -31.30 -5.68
CA ILE A 15 5.07 -30.07 -5.96
C ILE A 15 5.92 -28.96 -5.34
N GLN A 16 6.71 -28.29 -6.18
CA GLN A 16 7.36 -27.05 -5.80
C GLN A 16 6.25 -26.04 -5.54
N THR A 17 5.87 -25.89 -4.27
CA THR A 17 5.10 -24.74 -3.81
C THR A 17 5.99 -23.53 -4.00
N THR A 18 5.95 -22.94 -5.19
CA THR A 18 6.56 -21.62 -5.42
C THR A 18 5.88 -20.68 -4.45
N ALA A 19 6.60 -20.26 -3.40
CA ALA A 19 6.17 -19.17 -2.55
C ALA A 19 5.71 -18.05 -3.48
N SER A 20 4.42 -17.72 -3.44
CA SER A 20 3.82 -16.69 -4.28
C SER A 20 4.66 -15.42 -4.10
N ALA A 21 5.49 -15.11 -5.09
CA ALA A 21 6.33 -13.92 -5.03
C ALA A 21 5.38 -12.73 -4.93
N ILE A 22 5.37 -12.08 -3.78
CA ILE A 22 4.57 -10.87 -3.58
C ILE A 22 5.17 -9.85 -4.54
N ALA A 23 4.43 -9.52 -5.60
CA ALA A 23 4.88 -8.56 -6.60
C ALA A 23 5.14 -7.21 -5.92
N GLN A 24 6.35 -6.69 -6.07
CA GLN A 24 6.79 -5.40 -5.54
C GLN A 24 6.69 -4.36 -6.65
N PHE A 25 5.79 -3.40 -6.51
CA PHE A 25 5.60 -2.30 -7.44
C PHE A 25 5.01 -1.09 -6.72
N CYS A 26 5.17 0.09 -7.31
CA CYS A 26 4.51 1.29 -6.79
C CYS A 26 3.00 1.23 -7.04
N MET A 27 2.20 1.39 -5.98
CA MET A 27 0.74 1.34 -6.07
C MET A 27 0.08 2.46 -6.88
N ILE A 28 0.80 3.55 -7.16
CA ILE A 28 0.28 4.69 -7.94
C ILE A 28 0.68 4.59 -9.41
N CYS A 29 1.95 4.28 -9.70
CA CYS A 29 2.49 4.32 -11.07
C CYS A 29 2.90 2.96 -11.64
N LEU A 30 2.79 1.88 -10.86
CA LEU A 30 3.17 0.50 -11.21
C LEU A 30 4.66 0.29 -11.55
N ASP A 31 5.52 1.27 -11.24
CA ASP A 31 6.96 1.13 -11.41
C ASP A 31 7.52 0.02 -10.50
N THR A 32 8.29 -0.88 -11.08
CA THR A 32 8.90 -2.06 -10.44
C THR A 32 10.41 -1.90 -10.22
N ASP A 33 11.08 -0.99 -10.94
CA ASP A 33 12.55 -0.84 -10.92
C ASP A 33 12.96 0.40 -10.13
N CYS A 34 12.39 0.53 -8.93
CA CYS A 34 12.62 1.68 -8.08
C CYS A 34 12.61 1.31 -6.60
N LYS A 35 13.17 2.18 -5.77
CA LYS A 35 13.07 2.05 -4.32
C LYS A 35 11.63 2.28 -3.87
N LEU A 36 11.07 1.28 -3.22
CA LEU A 36 9.72 1.31 -2.67
C LEU A 36 9.72 1.61 -1.16
N TYR A 37 8.67 2.30 -0.74
CA TYR A 37 8.41 2.66 0.65
C TYR A 37 7.05 2.08 1.06
N PRO A 38 6.99 1.33 2.18
CA PRO A 38 5.75 0.70 2.62
C PRO A 38 4.72 1.74 3.09
N LEU A 39 3.43 1.40 2.92
CA LEU A 39 2.27 2.20 3.34
C LEU A 39 2.33 2.71 4.79
N SER A 40 2.93 1.93 5.69
CA SER A 40 3.05 2.23 7.12
C SER A 40 4.04 3.35 7.44
N LYS A 41 4.87 3.77 6.48
CA LYS A 41 5.81 4.88 6.66
C LYS A 41 5.19 6.21 6.25
N TYR A 42 5.66 7.29 6.87
CA TYR A 42 5.35 8.68 6.50
C TYR A 42 3.87 9.03 6.35
N ASN A 43 2.98 8.31 7.05
CA ASN A 43 1.52 8.44 6.93
C ASN A 43 1.01 8.26 5.48
N LEU A 44 1.68 7.41 4.68
CA LEU A 44 1.31 7.21 3.28
C LEU A 44 -0.08 6.59 3.12
N GLY A 45 -0.52 5.76 4.06
CA GLY A 45 -1.89 5.23 4.08
C GLY A 45 -2.96 6.32 4.10
N GLU A 46 -2.87 7.22 5.08
CA GLU A 46 -3.79 8.35 5.21
C GLU A 46 -3.67 9.31 4.02
N ALA A 47 -2.45 9.62 3.57
CA ALA A 47 -2.22 10.50 2.43
C ALA A 47 -2.84 9.93 1.13
N TYR A 48 -2.72 8.62 0.91
CA TYR A 48 -3.31 7.93 -0.23
C TYR A 48 -4.84 7.92 -0.16
N GLU A 49 -5.40 7.62 1.01
CA GLU A 49 -6.84 7.62 1.22
C GLU A 49 -7.44 9.01 1.03
N ASN A 50 -6.79 10.06 1.57
CA ASN A 50 -7.19 11.45 1.35
C ASN A 50 -7.16 11.87 -0.13
N LEU A 51 -6.22 11.33 -0.92
CA LEU A 51 -6.10 11.65 -2.35
C LEU A 51 -7.14 10.90 -3.19
N THR A 52 -7.40 9.64 -2.88
CA THR A 52 -8.18 8.74 -3.75
C THR A 52 -9.60 8.47 -3.26
N GLY A 53 -9.89 8.79 -1.99
CA GLY A 53 -11.10 8.36 -1.29
C GLY A 53 -11.16 6.86 -1.05
N LYS A 54 -10.04 6.13 -1.16
CA LYS A 54 -9.99 4.66 -1.05
C LYS A 54 -8.98 4.23 0.02
N SER A 55 -9.47 3.50 1.02
CA SER A 55 -8.59 2.89 2.01
C SER A 55 -7.92 1.64 1.45
N LEU A 56 -6.60 1.53 1.63
CA LEU A 56 -5.82 0.35 1.22
C LEU A 56 -5.81 -0.76 2.28
N GLN A 57 -6.45 -0.53 3.44
CA GLN A 57 -6.42 -1.45 4.59
C GLN A 57 -7.05 -2.82 4.32
N CYS A 58 -7.78 -2.99 3.20
CA CYS A 58 -8.50 -4.23 2.87
C CYS A 58 -8.19 -4.79 1.48
N ILE A 59 -7.31 -4.17 0.68
CA ILE A 59 -7.44 -4.36 -0.77
C ILE A 59 -6.76 -5.63 -1.31
N VAL A 60 -5.70 -6.20 -0.72
CA VAL A 60 -4.90 -7.17 -1.49
C VAL A 60 -3.96 -8.05 -0.68
N ASN A 61 -3.73 -9.27 -1.17
CA ASN A 61 -2.72 -10.24 -0.71
C ASN A 61 -1.26 -9.78 -0.94
N PHE A 62 -1.03 -8.48 -1.11
CA PHE A 62 0.29 -7.89 -1.28
C PHE A 62 0.45 -6.68 -0.36
N LEU A 63 1.70 -6.38 0.00
CA LEU A 63 2.03 -5.25 0.85
C LEU A 63 2.03 -3.95 0.01
N PRO A 64 1.16 -2.96 0.27
CA PRO A 64 1.12 -1.75 -0.55
C PRO A 64 2.38 -0.90 -0.34
N GLU A 65 3.08 -0.56 -1.43
CA GLU A 65 4.28 0.28 -1.40
C GLU A 65 4.26 1.37 -2.49
N PHE A 66 5.11 2.39 -2.32
CA PHE A 66 5.18 3.54 -3.24
C PHE A 66 6.62 3.89 -3.60
N CYS A 67 6.86 4.28 -4.85
CA CYS A 67 8.16 4.79 -5.27
C CYS A 67 8.47 6.13 -4.61
N ILE A 68 9.73 6.57 -4.67
CA ILE A 68 10.19 7.83 -4.08
C ILE A 68 9.40 9.05 -4.60
N GLU A 69 9.12 9.11 -5.90
CA GLU A 69 8.38 10.22 -6.51
C GLU A 69 6.94 10.27 -6.01
N CYS A 70 6.23 9.15 -6.05
CA CYS A 70 4.85 9.06 -5.58
C CYS A 70 4.75 9.32 -4.06
N THR A 71 5.71 8.84 -3.28
CA THR A 71 5.84 9.14 -1.84
C THR A 71 5.95 10.64 -1.60
N GLN A 72 6.81 11.33 -2.36
CA GLN A 72 6.97 12.79 -2.24
C GLN A 72 5.69 13.53 -2.65
N ARG A 73 5.06 13.12 -3.75
CA ARG A 73 3.80 13.71 -4.22
C ARG A 73 2.67 13.53 -3.21
N LEU A 74 2.48 12.34 -2.66
CA LEU A 74 1.51 12.08 -1.59
C LEU A 74 1.71 13.00 -0.38
N LYS A 75 2.95 13.14 0.08
CA LYS A 75 3.28 14.04 1.20
C LYS A 75 2.98 15.50 0.87
N SER A 76 3.29 15.93 -0.35
CA SER A 76 2.99 17.29 -0.81
C SER A 76 1.48 17.55 -0.89
N CYS A 77 0.71 16.59 -1.43
CA CYS A 77 -0.75 16.66 -1.49
C CYS A 77 -1.37 16.71 -0.09
N SER A 78 -0.91 15.89 0.85
CA SER A 78 -1.39 15.91 2.24
C SER A 78 -1.16 17.28 2.88
N LYS A 79 0.07 17.82 2.79
CA LYS A 79 0.39 19.15 3.32
C LYS A 79 -0.43 20.26 2.66
N PHE A 80 -0.68 20.16 1.36
CA PHE A 80 -1.50 21.11 0.63
C PHE A 80 -2.94 21.07 1.13
N ARG A 81 -3.53 19.87 1.24
CA ARG A 81 -4.88 19.64 1.78
C ARG A 81 -5.04 20.24 3.17
N ASP A 82 -4.09 19.99 4.08
CA ASP A 82 -4.16 20.52 5.45
C ASP A 82 -4.16 22.05 5.50
N LYS A 83 -3.33 22.69 4.67
CA LYS A 83 -3.32 24.15 4.53
C LYS A 83 -4.66 24.66 4.03
N SER A 84 -5.20 24.06 2.96
CA SER A 84 -6.48 24.45 2.38
C SER A 84 -7.62 24.34 3.39
N LEU A 85 -7.72 23.22 4.11
CA LEU A 85 -8.77 23.01 5.11
C LEU A 85 -8.66 23.98 6.28
N ARG A 86 -7.44 24.21 6.78
CA ARG A 86 -7.22 25.16 7.88
C ARG A 86 -7.64 26.57 7.48
N THR A 87 -7.24 27.03 6.29
CA THR A 87 -7.63 28.35 5.79
C THR A 87 -9.13 28.44 5.60
N TYR A 88 -9.76 27.42 5.02
CA TYR A 88 -11.21 27.39 4.85
C TYR A 88 -11.96 27.49 6.18
N HIS A 89 -11.53 26.72 7.19
CA HIS A 89 -12.13 26.75 8.52
C HIS A 89 -12.01 28.13 9.17
N LEU A 90 -10.83 28.76 9.10
CA LEU A 90 -10.63 30.12 9.63
C LEU A 90 -11.51 31.16 8.91
N LEU A 91 -11.62 31.06 7.58
CA LEU A 91 -12.50 31.95 6.82
C LEU A 91 -13.97 31.75 7.20
N SER A 92 -14.41 30.51 7.37
CA SER A 92 -15.80 30.20 7.77
C SER A 92 -16.14 30.81 9.13
N GLN A 93 -15.24 30.68 10.12
CA GLN A 93 -15.42 31.30 11.44
C GLN A 93 -15.48 32.83 11.38
N LEU A 94 -14.69 33.45 10.48
CA LEU A 94 -14.75 34.89 10.29
C LEU A 94 -16.08 35.32 9.67
N VAL A 95 -16.61 34.56 8.71
CA VAL A 95 -17.92 34.84 8.12
C VAL A 95 -19.02 34.75 9.19
N GLU A 96 -19.08 33.65 9.93
CA GLU A 96 -20.08 33.45 11.01
C GLU A 96 -20.04 34.55 12.07
N LYS A 97 -18.85 35.03 12.45
CA LYS A 97 -18.71 36.12 13.44
C LYS A 97 -19.19 37.49 12.91
N ASN A 98 -19.20 37.67 11.60
CA ASN A 98 -19.59 38.92 10.94
C ASN A 98 -20.97 38.84 10.27
N GLU A 99 -21.74 37.78 10.50
CA GLU A 99 -23.15 37.76 10.11
C GLU A 99 -23.93 38.78 10.97
N PRO A 100 -24.64 39.73 10.34
CA PRO A 100 -25.39 40.80 11.02
C PRO A 100 -26.66 40.31 11.74
#